data_AF-A0A6B3ENB5-F1
#
_entry.id   AF-A0A6B3ENB5-F1
#
_cell.length_a   1.000
_cell.length_b   1.000
_cell.length_c   1.000
_cell.angle_alpha   90.00
_cell.angle_beta   90.00
_cell.angle_gamma   90.00
#
_symmetry.space_group_name_H-M   'P 1'
#
loop_
_entity.id
_entity.type
_entity.pdbx_description
1 polymer ?
#
loop_
_entity_poly.entity_id
_entity_poly.type
_entity_poly.pdbx_seq_one_letter_code
_entity_poly.pdbx_strand_id
1 'polypeptide(L)'
;ALAARGLAGRSLPVAPFDPAAHHALARRAAANSVVLLKNDPVEGAPVLPLTAGRPLAVLGAFAAAPRYQGGGSSHVNPTRVDVPLDEIRALAGNAEVTHAPGFTTDGTGDAAGLRAEAVALAAAAETAVVFLGLAAHQESEGFDREDIELPREQLELLAEVVRVQPRTAVVLSHGGVLRLAPVTAAPALLDGALLGQAAGGALADVLFGRVNPSGRLTETVPVRLQDAPAYLDFPGEHSHVAYGEGLFVGYRWYDARDIEVAFPFGHGLSYTEFAYSDLELSADEQGISASVTVTNTGDRTGREVVQFYVSKPGSAVARPLRELKGHATVTLDAGASERVTALLPRTGLAYWDTRAERWIVEGGAYEVLAAASSRDPRATASTELLGDELDLPLTLDSTLGEVMSLPGAAETLAALLPFPQDTGDGDALGIDMARMMASIPVRRLVSFAGGAVTTADLEEQLARLQA
;
A
#
# COMPACT_ATOMS: atom_id res chain seq x y z
N ALA A 1 -5.90 37.24 -13.62
CA ALA A 1 -6.52 36.94 -12.30
C ALA A 1 -5.54 36.27 -11.33
N LEU A 2 -4.92 35.13 -11.68
CA LEU A 2 -4.00 34.40 -10.78
C LEU A 2 -2.76 35.22 -10.37
N ALA A 3 -2.09 35.90 -11.32
CA ALA A 3 -0.95 36.76 -11.01
C ALA A 3 -1.29 37.88 -10.01
N ALA A 4 -2.48 38.49 -10.14
CA ALA A 4 -2.97 39.51 -9.21
C ALA A 4 -3.25 38.92 -7.81
N ARG A 5 -3.81 37.70 -7.73
CA ARG A 5 -3.97 36.97 -6.46
C ARG A 5 -2.63 36.63 -5.82
N GLY A 6 -1.63 36.23 -6.62
CA GLY A 6 -0.27 35.96 -6.15
C GLY A 6 0.41 37.21 -5.60
N LEU A 7 0.28 38.36 -6.29
CA LEU A 7 0.79 39.65 -5.81
C LEU A 7 0.08 40.11 -4.54
N ALA A 8 -1.26 39.99 -4.49
CA ALA A 8 -2.03 40.31 -3.30
C ALA A 8 -1.64 39.42 -2.10
N GLY A 9 -1.48 38.11 -2.33
CA GLY A 9 -1.01 37.16 -1.32
C GLY A 9 0.40 37.48 -0.80
N ARG A 10 1.34 37.87 -1.68
CA ARG A 10 2.69 38.30 -1.29
C ARG A 10 2.70 39.59 -0.47
N SER A 11 1.69 40.43 -0.63
CA SER A 11 1.54 41.66 0.16
C SER A 11 0.90 41.43 1.53
N LEU A 12 0.36 40.23 1.79
CA LEU A 12 -0.16 39.90 3.11
C LEU A 12 1.00 39.79 4.11
N PRO A 13 0.86 40.33 5.33
CA PRO A 13 1.83 40.11 6.38
C PRO A 13 1.91 38.61 6.69
N VAL A 14 3.11 38.05 6.61
CA VAL A 14 3.35 36.68 7.08
C VAL A 14 3.30 36.72 8.60
N ALA A 15 2.37 35.97 9.19
CA ALA A 15 2.33 35.81 10.63
C ALA A 15 3.68 35.28 11.11
N PRO A 16 4.25 35.83 12.20
CA PRO A 16 5.50 35.30 12.75
C PRO A 16 5.30 33.83 13.10
N PHE A 17 6.29 33.00 12.77
CA PHE A 17 6.32 31.58 13.11
C PHE A 17 7.66 31.24 13.75
N ASP A 18 7.73 30.13 14.48
CA ASP A 18 8.96 29.63 15.10
C ASP A 18 9.61 28.59 14.18
N PRO A 19 10.72 28.92 13.47
CA PRO A 19 11.37 28.00 12.55
C PRO A 19 11.96 26.78 13.26
N ALA A 20 12.37 26.91 14.51
CA ALA A 20 12.95 25.81 15.28
C ALA A 20 11.87 24.82 15.72
N ALA A 21 10.72 25.31 16.21
CA ALA A 21 9.59 24.45 16.57
C ALA A 21 9.03 23.71 15.36
N HIS A 22 8.91 24.39 14.20
CA HIS A 22 8.45 23.75 12.96
C HIS A 22 9.43 22.70 12.46
N HIS A 23 10.74 22.96 12.55
CA HIS A 23 11.71 21.96 12.18
C HIS A 23 11.71 20.76 13.14
N ALA A 24 11.55 20.97 14.44
CA ALA A 24 11.40 19.88 15.41
C ALA A 24 10.14 19.02 15.11
N LEU A 25 9.03 19.65 14.69
CA LEU A 25 7.86 18.93 14.20
C LEU A 25 8.18 18.13 12.94
N ALA A 26 8.88 18.72 11.97
CA ALA A 26 9.31 18.03 10.75
C ALA A 26 10.20 16.81 11.06
N ARG A 27 11.13 16.92 12.01
CA ARG A 27 11.98 15.80 12.46
C ARG A 27 11.18 14.66 13.05
N ARG A 28 10.18 14.96 13.90
CA ARG A 28 9.26 13.94 14.46
C ARG A 28 8.41 13.28 13.37
N ALA A 29 7.86 14.06 12.45
CA ALA A 29 7.09 13.52 11.34
C ALA A 29 7.94 12.61 10.46
N ALA A 30 9.13 13.07 10.07
CA ALA A 30 10.11 12.29 9.32
C ALA A 30 10.48 10.98 10.02
N ALA A 31 10.80 11.01 11.32
CA ALA A 31 11.19 9.81 12.06
C ALA A 31 10.05 8.77 12.15
N ASN A 32 8.80 9.22 12.25
CA ASN A 32 7.62 8.34 12.21
C ASN A 32 7.31 7.80 10.81
N SER A 33 7.85 8.40 9.75
CA SER A 33 7.69 7.96 8.36
C SER A 33 8.76 6.99 7.89
N VAL A 34 9.89 6.87 8.59
CA VAL A 34 10.93 5.89 8.24
C VAL A 34 10.39 4.48 8.40
N VAL A 35 10.51 3.67 7.35
CA VAL A 35 10.09 2.26 7.35
C VAL A 35 11.31 1.37 7.48
N LEU A 36 11.37 0.54 8.52
CA LEU A 36 12.38 -0.52 8.59
C LEU A 36 11.89 -1.71 7.77
N LEU A 37 12.49 -1.96 6.62
CA LEU A 37 12.07 -3.04 5.72
C LEU A 37 12.61 -4.40 6.17
N LYS A 38 13.86 -4.41 6.65
CA LYS A 38 14.60 -5.62 7.00
C LYS A 38 15.63 -5.31 8.09
N ASN A 39 15.88 -6.26 9.00
CA ASN A 39 16.90 -6.14 10.04
C ASN A 39 17.37 -7.52 10.53
N ASP A 40 18.03 -8.27 9.65
CA ASP A 40 18.51 -9.61 9.96
C ASP A 40 19.68 -9.57 10.96
N PRO A 41 19.77 -10.55 11.87
CA PRO A 41 20.90 -10.64 12.78
C PRO A 41 22.19 -11.05 12.05
N VAL A 42 23.29 -10.38 12.41
CA VAL A 42 24.65 -10.74 12.02
C VAL A 42 25.41 -11.13 13.28
N GLU A 43 25.98 -12.33 13.30
CA GLU A 43 26.64 -12.90 14.48
C GLU A 43 25.74 -12.95 15.73
N GLY A 44 24.44 -13.20 15.52
CA GLY A 44 23.45 -13.36 16.59
C GLY A 44 22.88 -12.06 17.16
N ALA A 45 23.24 -10.89 16.61
CA ALA A 45 22.69 -9.60 17.02
C ALA A 45 22.16 -8.81 15.80
N PRO A 46 21.02 -8.09 15.94
CA PRO A 46 20.52 -7.24 14.86
C PRO A 46 21.55 -6.17 14.47
N VAL A 47 21.47 -5.69 13.23
CA VAL A 47 22.37 -4.63 12.75
C VAL A 47 21.94 -3.27 13.28
N LEU A 48 20.63 -3.02 13.29
CA LEU A 48 20.04 -1.82 13.87
C LEU A 48 19.27 -2.13 15.16
N PRO A 49 19.22 -1.20 16.13
CA PRO A 49 19.86 0.12 16.12
C PRO A 49 21.39 0.05 16.30
N LEU A 50 22.08 1.06 15.76
CA LEU A 50 23.52 1.28 15.92
C LEU A 50 23.88 1.57 17.38
N THR A 51 25.08 1.14 17.77
CA THR A 51 25.64 1.40 19.10
C THR A 51 26.64 2.55 19.03
N ALA A 52 26.42 3.61 19.81
CA ALA A 52 27.37 4.72 19.92
C ALA A 52 28.74 4.26 20.46
N GLY A 53 29.81 4.94 20.06
CA GLY A 53 31.18 4.58 20.45
C GLY A 53 31.82 3.45 19.62
N ARG A 54 31.14 2.93 18.59
CA ARG A 54 31.68 1.93 17.65
C ARG A 54 32.06 2.58 16.31
N PRO A 55 33.20 2.21 15.68
CA PRO A 55 33.62 2.79 14.39
C PRO A 55 32.60 2.55 13.26
N LEU A 56 32.27 3.61 12.54
CA LEU A 56 31.29 3.59 11.44
C LEU A 56 31.92 4.04 10.12
N ALA A 57 31.59 3.36 9.03
CA ALA A 57 31.77 3.86 7.67
C ALA A 57 30.42 4.34 7.13
N VAL A 58 30.27 5.64 6.91
CA VAL A 58 29.08 6.24 6.31
C VAL A 58 29.34 6.48 4.82
N LEU A 59 28.71 5.68 3.97
CA LEU A 59 29.02 5.61 2.55
C LEU A 59 27.83 6.11 1.71
N GLY A 60 28.13 6.57 0.49
CA GLY A 60 27.11 7.00 -0.46
C GLY A 60 26.93 8.52 -0.49
N ALA A 61 26.81 9.10 -1.69
CA ALA A 61 26.74 10.55 -1.89
C ALA A 61 25.58 11.20 -1.11
N PHE A 62 24.45 10.49 -0.96
CA PHE A 62 23.27 11.00 -0.26
C PHE A 62 23.48 11.19 1.25
N ALA A 63 24.54 10.63 1.84
CA ALA A 63 24.85 10.86 3.25
C ALA A 63 25.29 12.31 3.52
N ALA A 64 26.05 12.90 2.58
CA ALA A 64 26.52 14.28 2.65
C ALA A 64 25.64 15.27 1.86
N ALA A 65 24.96 14.80 0.82
CA ALA A 65 24.04 15.58 0.00
C ALA A 65 22.65 14.93 -0.02
N PRO A 66 21.83 15.12 1.03
CA PRO A 66 20.58 14.38 1.19
C PRO A 66 19.57 14.68 0.08
N ARG A 67 18.93 13.62 -0.42
CA ARG A 67 17.73 13.73 -1.24
C ARG A 67 16.51 13.72 -0.32
N TYR A 68 15.90 14.89 -0.11
CA TYR A 68 14.87 15.07 0.93
C TYR A 68 13.49 15.52 0.42
N GLN A 69 13.35 15.89 -0.84
CA GLN A 69 12.06 16.32 -1.42
C GLN A 69 12.02 15.95 -2.90
N GLY A 70 10.89 16.17 -3.58
CA GLY A 70 10.73 15.95 -5.03
C GLY A 70 11.45 16.99 -5.90
N GLY A 71 11.33 16.84 -7.22
CA GLY A 71 11.67 17.87 -8.21
C GLY A 71 10.45 18.68 -8.65
N GLY A 72 10.64 19.66 -9.54
CA GLY A 72 9.55 20.41 -10.17
C GLY A 72 8.85 21.43 -9.27
N SER A 73 7.56 21.64 -9.53
CA SER A 73 6.69 22.61 -8.84
C SER A 73 6.47 22.30 -7.35
N SER A 74 6.75 21.06 -6.93
CA SER A 74 6.71 20.64 -5.51
C SER A 74 7.89 21.17 -4.68
N HIS A 75 8.91 21.76 -5.31
CA HIS A 75 10.12 22.21 -4.63
C HIS A 75 9.84 23.35 -3.64
N VAL A 76 10.23 23.13 -2.38
CA VAL A 76 10.17 24.13 -1.32
C VAL A 76 11.58 24.59 -0.96
N ASN A 77 11.77 25.90 -0.76
CA ASN A 77 13.00 26.43 -0.16
C ASN A 77 12.94 26.19 1.35
N PRO A 78 13.73 25.23 1.91
CA PRO A 78 13.63 24.87 3.31
C PRO A 78 14.21 25.96 4.21
N THR A 79 13.76 26.00 5.47
CA THR A 79 14.35 26.94 6.45
C THR A 79 15.75 26.49 6.89
N ARG A 80 16.00 25.18 6.91
CA ARG A 80 17.29 24.51 7.10
C ARG A 80 17.20 23.06 6.64
N VAL A 81 18.32 22.44 6.27
CA VAL A 81 18.38 21.01 5.94
C VAL A 81 19.35 20.30 6.87
N ASP A 82 18.89 19.28 7.58
CA ASP A 82 19.75 18.42 8.40
C ASP A 82 20.48 17.42 7.49
N VAL A 83 21.81 17.35 7.58
CA VAL A 83 22.66 16.46 6.76
C VAL A 83 22.86 15.13 7.50
N PRO A 84 22.53 13.96 6.91
CA PRO A 84 22.62 12.67 7.59
C PRO A 84 24.00 12.38 8.18
N LEU A 85 25.08 12.64 7.44
CA LEU A 85 26.45 12.44 7.90
C LEU A 85 26.77 13.24 9.18
N ASP A 86 26.36 14.50 9.23
CA ASP A 86 26.63 15.39 10.37
C ASP A 86 25.81 14.97 11.59
N GLU A 87 24.56 14.57 11.39
CA GLU A 87 23.68 14.07 12.45
C GLU A 87 24.17 12.71 12.99
N ILE A 88 24.63 11.80 12.13
CA ILE A 88 25.24 10.53 12.55
C ILE A 88 26.51 10.80 13.37
N ARG A 89 27.38 11.71 12.93
CA ARG A 89 28.58 12.11 13.71
C ARG A 89 28.22 12.66 15.08
N ALA A 90 27.18 13.47 15.18
CA ALA A 90 26.69 14.01 16.44
C ALA A 90 26.19 12.92 17.41
N LEU A 91 25.68 11.79 16.87
CA LEU A 91 25.17 10.67 17.66
C LEU A 91 26.18 9.54 17.92
N ALA A 92 27.26 9.47 17.14
CA ALA A 92 28.26 8.41 17.23
C ALA A 92 29.14 8.47 18.50
N GLY A 93 29.07 9.55 19.28
CA GLY A 93 29.89 9.75 20.46
C GLY A 93 31.36 9.99 20.11
N ASN A 94 32.28 9.28 20.76
CA ASN A 94 33.73 9.40 20.49
C ASN A 94 34.22 8.45 19.39
N ALA A 95 33.31 7.78 18.67
CA ALA A 95 33.69 6.84 17.62
C ALA A 95 34.26 7.57 16.40
N GLU A 96 35.13 6.87 15.67
CA GLU A 96 35.53 7.29 14.34
C GLU A 96 34.36 7.07 13.36
N VAL A 97 33.97 8.13 12.66
CA VAL A 97 32.96 8.09 11.58
C VAL A 97 33.64 8.52 10.28
N THR A 98 34.04 7.53 9.49
CA THR A 98 34.63 7.75 8.17
C THR A 98 33.54 7.92 7.12
N HIS A 99 33.86 8.60 6.02
CA HIS A 99 32.92 8.82 4.94
C HIS A 99 33.61 8.80 3.57
N ALA A 100 32.99 8.13 2.62
CA ALA A 100 33.30 8.25 1.20
C ALA A 100 31.99 8.26 0.38
N PRO A 101 31.90 9.10 -0.67
CA PRO A 101 30.67 9.20 -1.46
C PRO A 101 30.39 7.93 -2.27
N GLY A 102 31.40 7.14 -2.65
CA GLY A 102 31.24 5.87 -3.37
C GLY A 102 30.77 5.97 -4.82
N PHE A 103 29.96 6.98 -5.15
CA PHE A 103 29.43 7.31 -6.47
C PHE A 103 29.12 8.81 -6.56
N THR A 104 28.80 9.31 -7.75
CA THR A 104 28.25 10.66 -7.97
C THR A 104 26.83 10.55 -8.51
N THR A 105 26.02 11.59 -8.31
CA THR A 105 24.62 11.58 -8.79
C THR A 105 24.44 12.22 -10.17
N ASP A 106 25.52 12.71 -10.77
CA ASP A 106 25.52 13.39 -12.07
C ASP A 106 26.36 12.65 -13.12
N GLY A 107 26.84 11.44 -12.79
CA GLY A 107 27.66 10.61 -13.68
C GLY A 107 29.07 11.13 -13.91
N THR A 108 29.54 12.11 -13.11
CA THR A 108 30.91 12.65 -13.24
C THR A 108 31.90 11.94 -12.32
N GLY A 109 33.20 12.12 -12.57
CA GLY A 109 34.27 11.63 -11.69
C GLY A 109 34.79 10.22 -12.02
N ASP A 110 35.70 9.74 -11.17
CA ASP A 110 36.29 8.40 -11.27
C ASP A 110 35.47 7.40 -10.46
N ALA A 111 34.45 6.80 -11.08
CA ALA A 111 33.56 5.85 -10.43
C ALA A 111 34.31 4.65 -9.79
N ALA A 112 35.38 4.17 -10.43
CA ALA A 112 36.16 3.05 -9.90
C ALA A 112 36.97 3.46 -8.66
N GLY A 113 37.61 4.64 -8.69
CA GLY A 113 38.33 5.20 -7.56
C GLY A 113 37.42 5.49 -6.37
N LEU A 114 36.27 6.12 -6.61
CA LEU A 114 35.28 6.43 -5.57
C LEU A 114 34.74 5.16 -4.90
N ARG A 115 34.43 4.12 -5.70
CA ARG A 115 33.97 2.84 -5.17
C ARG A 115 35.08 2.15 -4.36
N ALA A 116 36.30 2.11 -4.87
CA ALA A 116 37.43 1.47 -4.17
C ALA A 116 37.73 2.14 -2.81
N GLU A 117 37.66 3.47 -2.74
CA GLU A 117 37.78 4.22 -1.48
C GLU A 117 36.69 3.81 -0.47
N ALA A 118 35.43 3.82 -0.90
CA ALA A 118 34.31 3.45 -0.04
C ALA A 118 34.40 2.01 0.49
N VAL A 119 34.79 1.06 -0.37
CA VAL A 119 35.00 -0.35 0.02
C VAL A 119 36.14 -0.48 1.05
N ALA A 120 37.24 0.26 0.86
CA ALA A 120 38.36 0.25 1.82
C ALA A 120 37.94 0.78 3.20
N LEU A 121 37.15 1.85 3.25
CA LEU A 121 36.61 2.38 4.51
C LEU A 121 35.63 1.41 5.17
N ALA A 122 34.77 0.75 4.38
CA ALA A 122 33.83 -0.24 4.91
C ALA A 122 34.55 -1.41 5.59
N ALA A 123 35.62 -1.91 4.97
CA ALA A 123 36.44 -2.99 5.49
C ALA A 123 37.17 -2.63 6.81
N ALA A 124 37.46 -1.35 7.04
CA ALA A 124 38.12 -0.86 8.24
C ALA A 124 37.17 -0.53 9.40
N ALA A 125 35.86 -0.42 9.15
CA ALA A 125 34.85 -0.09 10.15
C ALA A 125 34.27 -1.33 10.85
N GLU A 126 33.54 -1.13 11.96
CA GLU A 126 32.77 -2.20 12.62
C GLU A 126 31.37 -2.36 11.99
N THR A 127 30.83 -1.29 11.41
CA THR A 127 29.53 -1.29 10.73
C THR A 127 29.56 -0.27 9.58
N ALA A 128 28.98 -0.64 8.44
CA ALA A 128 28.80 0.28 7.31
C ALA A 128 27.35 0.74 7.22
N VAL A 129 27.14 2.03 7.00
CA VAL A 129 25.82 2.62 6.69
C VAL A 129 25.90 3.20 5.29
N VAL A 130 25.19 2.58 4.34
CA VAL A 130 25.26 2.93 2.92
C VAL A 130 23.98 3.65 2.51
N PHE A 131 24.10 4.89 2.06
CA PHE A 131 23.00 5.68 1.53
C PHE A 131 22.88 5.51 0.02
N LEU A 132 21.74 5.00 -0.43
CA LEU A 132 21.44 4.73 -1.84
C LEU A 132 20.11 5.40 -2.22
N GLY A 133 19.87 5.61 -3.50
CA GLY A 133 18.67 6.31 -3.92
C GLY A 133 18.71 6.87 -5.34
N LEU A 134 17.78 7.78 -5.60
CA LEU A 134 17.60 8.42 -6.89
C LEU A 134 17.88 9.92 -6.81
N ALA A 135 18.59 10.43 -7.82
CA ALA A 135 18.86 11.84 -7.97
C ALA A 135 17.61 12.60 -8.44
N ALA A 136 17.59 13.93 -8.23
CA ALA A 136 16.42 14.75 -8.57
C ALA A 136 16.01 14.70 -10.05
N HIS A 137 16.96 14.51 -10.96
CA HIS A 137 16.69 14.42 -12.40
C HIS A 137 16.14 13.04 -12.84
N GLN A 138 16.15 12.04 -11.95
CA GLN A 138 15.61 10.71 -12.23
C GLN A 138 14.15 10.59 -11.79
N GLU A 139 13.69 11.49 -10.92
CA GLU A 139 12.34 11.53 -10.36
C GLU A 139 11.88 12.99 -10.24
N SER A 140 11.26 13.51 -11.30
CA SER A 140 10.79 14.89 -11.35
C SER A 140 9.49 15.01 -12.13
N GLU A 141 8.75 16.07 -11.83
CA GLU A 141 7.58 16.48 -12.60
C GLU A 141 7.94 16.63 -14.09
N GLY A 142 7.02 16.17 -14.94
CA GLY A 142 7.08 16.34 -16.39
C GLY A 142 7.51 15.10 -17.17
N PHE A 143 7.90 14.02 -16.49
CA PHE A 143 8.16 12.72 -17.09
C PHE A 143 7.95 11.60 -16.07
N ASP A 144 7.79 10.39 -16.58
CA ASP A 144 7.74 9.16 -15.79
C ASP A 144 9.06 8.39 -15.96
N ARG A 145 9.39 7.58 -14.96
CA ARG A 145 10.55 6.69 -15.04
C ARG A 145 10.31 5.54 -16.03
N GLU A 146 11.36 5.11 -16.70
CA GLU A 146 11.32 3.95 -17.61
C GLU A 146 11.50 2.61 -16.87
N ASP A 147 12.05 2.64 -15.65
CA ASP A 147 12.28 1.46 -14.81
C ASP A 147 12.13 1.78 -13.31
N ILE A 148 12.13 0.73 -12.49
CA ILE A 148 12.13 0.83 -11.02
C ILE A 148 13.51 0.52 -10.42
N GLU A 149 14.59 0.61 -11.18
CA GLU A 149 15.92 0.21 -10.74
C GLU A 149 16.63 1.29 -9.91
N LEU A 150 17.56 0.86 -9.06
CA LEU A 150 18.63 1.73 -8.59
C LEU A 150 19.74 1.82 -9.65
N PRO A 151 20.49 2.94 -9.72
CA PRO A 151 21.64 3.05 -10.61
C PRO A 151 22.64 1.90 -10.41
N ARG A 152 23.12 1.33 -11.51
CA ARG A 152 24.00 0.14 -11.49
C ARG A 152 25.23 0.34 -10.60
N GLU A 153 25.87 1.50 -10.68
CA GLU A 153 27.04 1.86 -9.87
C GLU A 153 26.79 1.79 -8.35
N GLN A 154 25.58 2.13 -7.91
CA GLN A 154 25.16 2.02 -6.52
C GLN A 154 25.00 0.56 -6.09
N LEU A 155 24.47 -0.29 -6.98
CA LEU A 155 24.35 -1.73 -6.74
C LEU A 155 25.71 -2.43 -6.71
N GLU A 156 26.64 -2.04 -7.59
CA GLU A 156 28.03 -2.52 -7.59
C GLU A 156 28.75 -2.15 -6.29
N LEU A 157 28.62 -0.89 -5.85
CA LEU A 157 29.15 -0.44 -4.57
C LEU A 157 28.59 -1.29 -3.41
N LEU A 158 27.27 -1.46 -3.34
CA LEU A 158 26.64 -2.23 -2.26
C LEU A 158 27.14 -3.68 -2.22
N ALA A 159 27.21 -4.34 -3.38
CA ALA A 159 27.69 -5.70 -3.49
C ALA A 159 29.13 -5.86 -2.99
N GLU A 160 30.02 -4.91 -3.33
CA GLU A 160 31.40 -4.92 -2.84
C GLU A 160 31.51 -4.61 -1.35
N VAL A 161 30.72 -3.66 -0.84
CA VAL A 161 30.69 -3.28 0.58
C VAL A 161 30.20 -4.43 1.46
N VAL A 162 29.07 -5.07 1.12
CA VAL A 162 28.51 -6.19 1.89
C VAL A 162 29.50 -7.36 1.99
N ARG A 163 30.30 -7.58 0.94
CA ARG A 163 31.33 -8.64 0.92
C ARG A 163 32.47 -8.39 1.92
N VAL A 164 32.85 -7.14 2.15
CA VAL A 164 33.94 -6.79 3.07
C VAL A 164 33.46 -6.37 4.45
N GLN A 165 32.18 -6.01 4.58
CA GLN A 165 31.54 -5.59 5.82
C GLN A 165 30.15 -6.24 5.97
N PRO A 166 30.05 -7.41 6.61
CA PRO A 166 28.78 -8.10 6.78
C PRO A 166 27.76 -7.33 7.63
N ARG A 167 28.19 -6.47 8.56
CA ARG A 167 27.30 -5.57 9.32
C ARG A 167 27.04 -4.30 8.51
N THR A 168 26.31 -4.45 7.41
CA THR A 168 25.92 -3.32 6.55
C THR A 168 24.44 -2.98 6.72
N ALA A 169 24.14 -1.72 7.01
CA ALA A 169 22.80 -1.14 6.95
C ALA A 169 22.67 -0.25 5.71
N VAL A 170 21.56 -0.36 4.99
CA VAL A 170 21.23 0.51 3.85
C VAL A 170 20.15 1.51 4.26
N VAL A 171 20.31 2.76 3.82
CA VAL A 171 19.28 3.81 3.90
C VAL A 171 18.91 4.25 2.49
N LEU A 172 17.64 4.14 2.13
CA LEU A 172 17.13 4.49 0.81
C LEU A 172 16.56 5.92 0.77
N SER A 173 16.81 6.65 -0.32
CA SER A 173 16.20 7.95 -0.59
C SER A 173 15.62 7.99 -2.00
N HIS A 174 14.30 7.93 -2.12
CA HIS A 174 13.58 7.79 -3.40
C HIS A 174 12.15 8.33 -3.27
N GLY A 175 11.58 8.78 -4.39
CA GLY A 175 10.20 9.27 -4.45
C GLY A 175 9.18 8.21 -4.79
N GLY A 176 9.51 7.30 -5.70
CA GLY A 176 8.66 6.19 -6.12
C GLY A 176 9.35 4.84 -6.00
N VAL A 177 8.55 3.77 -6.01
CA VAL A 177 8.97 2.38 -5.76
C VAL A 177 10.25 1.97 -6.50
N LEU A 178 11.11 1.24 -5.80
CA LEU A 178 12.34 0.64 -6.32
C LEU A 178 12.26 -0.90 -6.31
N ARG A 179 12.93 -1.57 -7.24
CA ARG A 179 13.18 -3.02 -7.17
C ARG A 179 14.27 -3.30 -6.13
N LEU A 180 13.87 -3.80 -4.98
CA LEU A 180 14.78 -3.96 -3.84
C LEU A 180 15.50 -5.31 -3.76
N ALA A 181 15.18 -6.29 -4.62
CA ALA A 181 15.83 -7.61 -4.60
C ALA A 181 17.38 -7.58 -4.63
N PRO A 182 18.06 -6.69 -5.38
CA PRO A 182 19.52 -6.56 -5.28
C PRO A 182 20.00 -5.97 -3.96
N VAL A 183 19.18 -5.14 -3.32
CA VAL A 183 19.50 -4.42 -2.09
C VAL A 183 19.32 -5.30 -0.86
N THR A 184 18.46 -6.33 -0.94
CA THR A 184 18.23 -7.28 0.17
C THR A 184 19.46 -8.14 0.50
N ALA A 185 20.56 -8.01 -0.24
CA ALA A 185 21.87 -8.54 0.16
C ALA A 185 22.38 -7.89 1.46
N ALA A 186 21.98 -6.65 1.76
CA ALA A 186 22.24 -6.04 3.06
C ALA A 186 21.35 -6.68 4.15
N PRO A 187 21.88 -6.93 5.36
CA PRO A 187 21.08 -7.45 6.47
C PRO A 187 20.09 -6.42 7.03
N ALA A 188 20.37 -5.12 6.98
CA ALA A 188 19.43 -4.08 7.40
C ALA A 188 19.09 -3.11 6.26
N LEU A 189 17.80 -2.79 6.11
CA LEU A 189 17.28 -1.85 5.13
C LEU A 189 16.28 -0.90 5.78
N LEU A 190 16.58 0.40 5.73
CA LEU A 190 15.68 1.49 6.06
C LEU A 190 15.22 2.17 4.78
N ASP A 191 13.91 2.30 4.61
CA ASP A 191 13.30 3.16 3.62
C ASP A 191 13.11 4.56 4.20
N GLY A 192 13.88 5.52 3.69
CA GLY A 192 13.78 6.92 4.02
C GLY A 192 12.90 7.71 3.07
N ALA A 193 12.41 7.16 1.94
CA ALA A 193 11.64 7.91 0.94
C ALA A 193 12.19 9.35 0.70
N LEU A 194 11.34 10.37 0.86
CA LEU A 194 11.69 11.80 0.86
C LEU A 194 11.14 12.50 2.13
N LEU A 195 11.95 12.55 3.21
CA LEU A 195 11.48 12.97 4.55
C LEU A 195 11.43 14.48 4.81
N GLY A 196 11.69 15.31 3.81
CA GLY A 196 11.72 16.76 3.95
C GLY A 196 12.93 17.27 4.74
N GLN A 197 12.84 18.52 5.16
CA GLN A 197 13.99 19.30 5.61
C GLN A 197 14.76 18.75 6.83
N ALA A 198 14.13 17.88 7.62
CA ALA A 198 14.71 17.27 8.82
C ALA A 198 15.16 15.82 8.62
N ALA A 199 15.28 15.37 7.36
CA ALA A 199 15.58 14.00 6.99
C ALA A 199 16.84 13.44 7.69
N GLY A 200 17.95 14.18 7.66
CA GLY A 200 19.20 13.73 8.27
C GLY A 200 19.07 13.44 9.75
N GLY A 201 18.42 14.33 10.49
CA GLY A 201 18.20 14.18 11.92
C GLY A 201 17.28 13.02 12.27
N ALA A 202 16.19 12.87 11.52
CA ALA A 202 15.24 11.77 11.69
C ALA A 202 15.87 10.40 11.40
N LEU A 203 16.65 10.30 10.31
CA LEU A 203 17.37 9.07 9.95
C LEU A 203 18.40 8.71 11.01
N ALA A 204 19.15 9.68 11.53
CA ALA A 204 20.10 9.46 12.62
C ALA A 204 19.39 9.00 13.91
N ASP A 205 18.25 9.61 14.26
CA ASP A 205 17.47 9.21 15.44
C ASP A 205 16.99 7.75 15.35
N VAL A 206 16.54 7.32 14.17
CA VAL A 206 16.13 5.93 13.93
C VAL A 206 17.35 5.00 13.93
N LEU A 207 18.40 5.33 13.17
CA LEU A 207 19.62 4.52 13.08
C LEU A 207 20.20 4.20 14.46
N PHE A 208 20.22 5.16 15.40
CA PHE A 208 20.73 4.95 16.76
C PHE A 208 19.66 4.52 17.78
N GLY A 209 18.42 4.25 17.33
CA GLY A 209 17.33 3.81 18.19
C GLY A 209 16.88 4.83 19.23
N ARG A 210 17.14 6.12 19.01
CA ARG A 210 16.50 7.22 19.77
C ARG A 210 15.01 7.28 19.44
N VAL A 211 14.65 6.91 18.22
CA VAL A 211 13.29 6.64 17.78
C VAL A 211 13.21 5.19 17.32
N ASN A 212 12.19 4.47 17.79
CA ASN A 212 11.83 3.15 17.27
C ASN A 212 11.05 3.34 15.95
N PRO A 213 11.50 2.79 14.80
CA PRO A 213 10.80 2.96 13.53
C PRO A 213 9.38 2.40 13.60
N SER A 214 8.44 3.13 13.00
CA SER A 214 7.02 2.77 13.00
C SER A 214 6.31 3.09 11.68
N GLY A 215 7.07 3.51 10.66
CA GLY A 215 6.54 3.72 9.33
C GLY A 215 6.03 2.40 8.73
N ARG A 216 5.02 2.52 7.86
CA ARG A 216 4.43 1.41 7.12
C ARG A 216 4.43 1.78 5.63
N LEU A 217 4.80 0.85 4.76
CA LEU A 217 4.79 1.09 3.31
C LEU A 217 3.38 1.44 2.84
N THR A 218 3.26 2.55 2.11
CA THR A 218 2.01 2.97 1.46
C THR A 218 1.86 2.45 0.03
N GLU A 219 2.89 1.77 -0.47
CA GLU A 219 2.93 1.17 -1.80
C GLU A 219 3.47 -0.27 -1.69
N THR A 220 3.11 -1.12 -2.66
CA THR A 220 3.68 -2.47 -2.73
C THR A 220 5.02 -2.41 -3.46
N VAL A 221 6.04 -3.07 -2.91
CA VAL A 221 7.35 -3.21 -3.57
C VAL A 221 7.36 -4.53 -4.34
N PRO A 222 7.21 -4.51 -5.69
CA PRO A 222 7.17 -5.73 -6.47
C PRO A 222 8.55 -6.37 -6.59
N VAL A 223 8.58 -7.66 -6.93
CA VAL A 223 9.83 -8.34 -7.28
C VAL A 223 10.42 -7.79 -8.59
N ARG A 224 9.57 -7.37 -9.52
CA ARG A 224 9.94 -6.77 -10.82
C ARG A 224 8.81 -5.90 -11.38
N LEU A 225 9.16 -4.97 -12.26
CA LEU A 225 8.21 -4.02 -12.86
C LEU A 225 7.07 -4.70 -13.63
N GLN A 226 7.37 -5.81 -14.30
CA GLN A 226 6.43 -6.54 -15.15
C GLN A 226 5.23 -7.12 -14.40
N ASP A 227 5.34 -7.24 -13.07
CA ASP A 227 4.24 -7.73 -12.25
C ASP A 227 3.29 -6.62 -11.81
N ALA A 228 3.63 -5.35 -12.06
CA ALA A 228 2.77 -4.21 -11.75
C ALA A 228 1.49 -4.22 -12.60
N PRO A 229 0.34 -3.86 -12.00
CA PRO A 229 -0.96 -3.96 -12.67
C PRO A 229 -1.03 -3.15 -13.97
N ALA A 230 -0.45 -1.95 -13.99
CA ALA A 230 -0.48 -1.05 -15.14
C ALA A 230 0.63 -1.32 -16.18
N TYR A 231 1.44 -2.38 -16.03
CA TYR A 231 2.66 -2.57 -16.86
C TYR A 231 2.38 -2.63 -18.36
N LEU A 232 1.26 -3.21 -18.77
CA LEU A 232 0.91 -3.36 -20.19
C LEU A 232 0.20 -2.13 -20.76
N ASP A 233 -0.48 -1.35 -19.93
CA ASP A 233 -1.30 -0.23 -20.36
C ASP A 233 -0.59 1.12 -20.20
N PHE A 234 0.51 1.19 -19.44
CA PHE A 234 1.31 2.39 -19.24
C PHE A 234 2.49 2.44 -20.25
N PRO A 235 2.77 3.59 -20.90
CA PRO A 235 2.18 4.93 -20.72
C PRO A 235 0.93 5.21 -21.59
N GLY A 236 0.37 4.18 -22.20
CA GLY A 236 -0.74 4.28 -23.15
C GLY A 236 -0.28 4.59 -24.57
N GLU A 237 -1.25 4.82 -25.45
CA GLU A 237 -1.04 5.11 -26.86
C GLU A 237 -2.04 6.14 -27.36
N HIS A 238 -1.66 6.93 -28.36
CA HIS A 238 -2.57 7.90 -29.00
C HIS A 238 -3.26 8.87 -28.03
N SER A 239 -2.54 9.32 -26.99
CA SER A 239 -3.06 10.18 -25.92
C SER A 239 -4.20 9.56 -25.11
N HIS A 240 -4.24 8.24 -25.02
CA HIS A 240 -5.20 7.48 -24.23
C HIS A 240 -4.47 6.38 -23.45
N VAL A 241 -4.79 6.29 -22.15
CA VAL A 241 -4.32 5.22 -21.26
C VAL A 241 -5.56 4.49 -20.74
N ALA A 242 -5.63 3.18 -20.96
CA ALA A 242 -6.70 2.35 -20.46
C ALA A 242 -6.33 1.82 -19.07
N TYR A 243 -7.19 1.98 -18.07
CA TYR A 243 -6.94 1.45 -16.73
C TYR A 243 -7.46 0.00 -16.68
N GLY A 244 -6.76 -0.89 -17.39
CA GLY A 244 -7.18 -2.28 -17.64
C GLY A 244 -7.23 -3.14 -16.39
N GLU A 245 -6.50 -2.76 -15.34
CA GLU A 245 -6.49 -3.43 -14.04
C GLU A 245 -7.78 -3.19 -13.22
N GLY A 246 -8.58 -2.18 -13.59
CA GLY A 246 -9.81 -1.83 -12.89
C GLY A 246 -9.60 -1.58 -11.40
N LEU A 247 -10.31 -2.31 -10.54
CA LEU A 247 -10.21 -2.18 -9.07
C LEU A 247 -8.95 -2.81 -8.47
N PHE A 248 -8.22 -3.61 -9.26
CA PHE A 248 -7.08 -4.37 -8.79
C PHE A 248 -5.80 -3.53 -8.95
N VAL A 249 -5.69 -2.48 -8.13
CA VAL A 249 -4.52 -1.58 -8.07
C VAL A 249 -3.71 -1.85 -6.79
N GLY A 250 -2.38 -1.85 -6.91
CA GLY A 250 -1.47 -2.08 -5.79
C GLY A 250 -1.66 -3.48 -5.18
N TYR A 251 -1.63 -3.59 -3.85
CA TYR A 251 -1.75 -4.89 -3.16
C TYR A 251 -3.00 -5.70 -3.54
N ARG A 252 -4.09 -5.03 -3.98
CA ARG A 252 -5.31 -5.68 -4.47
C ARG A 252 -5.03 -6.60 -5.66
N TRP A 253 -4.15 -6.18 -6.57
CA TRP A 253 -3.68 -6.97 -7.72
C TRP A 253 -2.87 -8.18 -7.28
N TYR A 254 -1.83 -7.92 -6.48
CA TYR A 254 -0.89 -8.95 -6.07
C TYR A 254 -1.55 -10.02 -5.20
N ASP A 255 -2.45 -9.63 -4.31
CA ASP A 255 -3.18 -10.56 -3.46
C ASP A 255 -4.24 -11.36 -4.24
N ALA A 256 -4.98 -10.73 -5.17
CA ALA A 256 -5.98 -11.44 -5.98
C ALA A 256 -5.37 -12.45 -6.96
N ARG A 257 -4.11 -12.22 -7.37
CA ARG A 257 -3.38 -13.10 -8.30
C ARG A 257 -2.35 -14.00 -7.62
N ASP A 258 -2.25 -13.93 -6.30
CA ASP A 258 -1.25 -14.66 -5.50
C ASP A 258 0.19 -14.48 -6.02
N ILE A 259 0.57 -13.22 -6.28
CA ILE A 259 1.89 -12.85 -6.79
C ILE A 259 2.80 -12.49 -5.63
N GLU A 260 4.02 -13.03 -5.63
CA GLU A 260 5.04 -12.68 -4.66
C GLU A 260 5.55 -11.24 -4.83
N VAL A 261 5.80 -10.57 -3.70
CA VAL A 261 6.26 -9.19 -3.63
C VAL A 261 7.46 -9.11 -2.70
N ALA A 262 8.40 -8.20 -2.97
CA ALA A 262 9.59 -8.05 -2.12
C ALA A 262 9.20 -7.52 -0.74
N PHE A 263 8.30 -6.52 -0.70
CA PHE A 263 7.69 -6.04 0.54
C PHE A 263 6.21 -5.68 0.28
N PRO A 264 5.28 -6.21 1.08
CA PRO A 264 3.85 -5.97 0.89
C PRO A 264 3.44 -4.57 1.33
N PHE A 265 2.27 -4.13 0.86
CA PHE A 265 1.62 -2.92 1.37
C PHE A 265 1.44 -3.03 2.90
N GLY A 266 1.67 -1.91 3.60
CA GLY A 266 1.60 -1.84 5.05
C GLY A 266 2.77 -2.51 5.77
N HIS A 267 3.80 -3.01 5.08
CA HIS A 267 4.98 -3.60 5.71
C HIS A 267 5.82 -2.55 6.47
N GLY A 268 6.40 -2.97 7.59
CA GLY A 268 7.32 -2.16 8.38
C GLY A 268 7.69 -2.90 9.67
N LEU A 269 8.98 -3.00 9.96
CA LEU A 269 9.49 -3.61 11.17
C LEU A 269 9.64 -2.54 12.26
N SER A 270 9.80 -3.01 13.49
CA SER A 270 10.07 -2.20 14.67
C SER A 270 11.30 -2.77 15.39
N TYR A 271 11.91 -1.98 16.28
CA TYR A 271 12.91 -2.47 17.24
C TYR A 271 12.27 -3.19 18.45
N THR A 272 10.95 -3.33 18.46
CA THR A 272 10.21 -4.16 19.41
C THR A 272 9.22 -5.06 18.66
N GLU A 273 8.54 -5.94 19.38
CA GLU A 273 7.55 -6.87 18.83
C GLU A 273 6.17 -6.62 19.41
N PHE A 274 5.13 -6.92 18.63
CA PHE A 274 3.73 -6.76 19.04
C PHE A 274 2.92 -8.03 18.80
N ALA A 275 2.06 -8.36 19.76
CA ALA A 275 1.09 -9.45 19.68
C ALA A 275 -0.34 -8.90 19.71
N TYR A 276 -1.23 -9.48 18.90
CA TYR A 276 -2.62 -9.05 18.75
C TYR A 276 -3.53 -10.15 19.29
N SER A 277 -4.57 -9.78 20.04
CA SER A 277 -5.52 -10.72 20.63
C SER A 277 -6.91 -10.09 20.77
N ASP A 278 -7.92 -10.93 21.02
CA ASP A 278 -9.29 -10.49 21.36
C ASP A 278 -9.90 -9.50 20.35
N LEU A 279 -9.79 -9.82 19.05
CA LEU A 279 -10.48 -9.07 18.00
C LEU A 279 -11.99 -9.28 18.13
N GLU A 280 -12.71 -8.20 18.42
CA GLU A 280 -14.16 -8.16 18.52
C GLU A 280 -14.72 -7.19 17.49
N LEU A 281 -15.86 -7.55 16.92
CA LEU A 281 -16.57 -6.76 15.93
C LEU A 281 -17.98 -6.43 16.43
N SER A 282 -18.42 -5.21 16.19
CA SER A 282 -19.83 -4.84 16.30
C SER A 282 -20.27 -4.09 15.03
N ALA A 283 -21.35 -4.53 14.42
CA ALA A 283 -21.90 -3.91 13.22
C ALA A 283 -23.19 -3.15 13.52
N ASP A 284 -23.32 -1.96 12.95
CA ASP A 284 -24.52 -1.11 13.02
C ASP A 284 -24.70 -0.29 11.72
N GLU A 285 -25.60 0.70 11.75
CA GLU A 285 -25.87 1.58 10.61
C GLU A 285 -24.66 2.44 10.19
N GLN A 286 -23.70 2.67 11.08
CA GLN A 286 -22.49 3.46 10.80
C GLN A 286 -21.39 2.62 10.15
N GLY A 287 -21.43 1.29 10.30
CA GLY A 287 -20.47 0.36 9.71
C GLY A 287 -20.07 -0.74 10.68
N ILE A 288 -18.80 -1.14 10.64
CA ILE A 288 -18.24 -2.17 11.54
C ILE A 288 -17.22 -1.50 12.46
N SER A 289 -17.46 -1.53 13.76
CA SER A 289 -16.44 -1.18 14.76
C SER A 289 -15.60 -2.41 15.05
N ALA A 290 -14.29 -2.31 14.83
CA ALA A 290 -13.33 -3.38 15.09
C ALA A 290 -12.42 -2.99 16.25
N SER A 291 -12.38 -3.82 17.30
CA SER A 291 -11.56 -3.59 18.49
C SER A 291 -10.62 -4.76 18.74
N VAL A 292 -9.34 -4.50 18.95
CA VAL A 292 -8.32 -5.53 19.19
C VAL A 292 -7.38 -5.10 20.31
N THR A 293 -6.93 -6.06 21.12
CA THR A 293 -5.91 -5.83 22.14
C THR A 293 -4.53 -5.97 21.51
N VAL A 294 -3.68 -4.95 21.67
CA VAL A 294 -2.29 -4.94 21.21
C VAL A 294 -1.39 -4.97 22.44
N THR A 295 -0.43 -5.88 22.46
CA THR A 295 0.58 -5.99 23.51
C THR A 295 1.97 -5.79 22.91
N ASN A 296 2.77 -4.92 23.50
CA ASN A 296 4.19 -4.84 23.18
C ASN A 296 4.93 -5.94 23.95
N THR A 297 5.41 -6.95 23.22
CA THR A 297 6.05 -8.14 23.81
C THR A 297 7.58 -8.04 23.85
N GLY A 298 8.16 -6.98 23.31
CA GLY A 298 9.61 -6.76 23.35
C GLY A 298 10.05 -5.92 24.55
N ASP A 299 11.28 -5.41 24.47
CA ASP A 299 12.00 -4.74 25.55
C ASP A 299 12.10 -3.21 25.38
N ARG A 300 11.48 -2.65 24.34
CA ARG A 300 11.52 -1.23 23.99
C ARG A 300 10.13 -0.65 23.79
N THR A 301 9.94 0.60 24.18
CA THR A 301 8.77 1.37 23.76
C THR A 301 8.70 1.40 22.23
N GLY A 302 7.51 1.21 21.68
CA GLY A 302 7.30 1.23 20.23
C GLY A 302 5.90 1.70 19.87
N ARG A 303 5.77 2.17 18.63
CA ARG A 303 4.49 2.59 18.05
C ARG A 303 4.06 1.55 17.02
N GLU A 304 2.83 1.05 17.17
CA GLU A 304 2.21 0.07 16.27
C GLU A 304 1.06 0.72 15.49
N VAL A 305 0.90 0.32 14.23
CA VAL A 305 -0.20 0.67 13.34
C VAL A 305 -0.96 -0.62 13.02
N VAL A 306 -2.05 -0.83 13.75
CA VAL A 306 -3.00 -1.92 13.47
C VAL A 306 -3.78 -1.58 12.21
N GLN A 307 -3.72 -2.45 11.21
CA GLN A 307 -4.40 -2.28 9.93
C GLN A 307 -5.61 -3.23 9.88
N PHE A 308 -6.78 -2.70 9.55
CA PHE A 308 -8.01 -3.47 9.45
C PHE A 308 -8.41 -3.66 7.99
N TYR A 309 -8.33 -4.91 7.54
CA TYR A 309 -8.70 -5.31 6.18
C TYR A 309 -10.04 -6.04 6.19
N VAL A 310 -10.85 -5.81 5.17
CA VAL A 310 -12.18 -6.40 5.04
C VAL A 310 -12.29 -7.24 3.78
N SER A 311 -12.86 -8.42 3.92
CA SER A 311 -13.25 -9.31 2.82
C SER A 311 -14.77 -9.47 2.82
N LYS A 312 -15.39 -9.57 1.63
CA LYS A 312 -16.83 -9.90 1.46
C LYS A 312 -16.97 -11.23 0.71
N PRO A 313 -16.90 -12.38 1.40
CA PRO A 313 -17.11 -13.68 0.78
C PRO A 313 -18.48 -13.76 0.11
N GLY A 314 -18.54 -14.39 -1.07
CA GLY A 314 -19.79 -14.56 -1.82
C GLY A 314 -20.40 -13.24 -2.34
N SER A 315 -19.59 -12.19 -2.48
CA SER A 315 -19.99 -10.94 -3.14
C SER A 315 -20.60 -11.20 -4.53
N ALA A 316 -21.68 -10.49 -4.85
CA ALA A 316 -22.34 -10.55 -6.15
C ALA A 316 -21.51 -9.88 -7.26
N VAL A 317 -20.54 -9.05 -6.88
CA VAL A 317 -19.60 -8.37 -7.79
C VAL A 317 -18.17 -8.80 -7.54
N ALA A 318 -17.31 -8.61 -8.56
CA ALA A 318 -15.87 -8.78 -8.40
C ALA A 318 -15.34 -7.76 -7.38
N ARG A 319 -14.57 -8.25 -6.41
CA ARG A 319 -13.91 -7.43 -5.37
C ARG A 319 -12.46 -7.87 -5.20
N PRO A 320 -11.58 -6.97 -4.73
CA PRO A 320 -10.30 -7.39 -4.17
C PRO A 320 -10.50 -8.44 -3.07
N LEU A 321 -9.54 -9.35 -2.91
CA LEU A 321 -9.59 -10.40 -1.89
C LEU A 321 -9.84 -9.81 -0.49
N ARG A 322 -9.17 -8.70 -0.21
CA ARG A 322 -9.29 -7.92 1.01
C ARG A 322 -8.97 -6.46 0.74
N GLU A 323 -9.53 -5.57 1.53
CA GLU A 323 -9.33 -4.14 1.39
C GLU A 323 -9.08 -3.46 2.74
N LEU A 324 -8.07 -2.60 2.84
CA LEU A 324 -7.87 -1.73 4.00
C LEU A 324 -9.08 -0.80 4.14
N LYS A 325 -9.81 -0.89 5.26
CA LYS A 325 -10.97 -0.04 5.57
C LYS A 325 -10.79 0.82 6.83
N GLY A 326 -9.71 0.60 7.58
CA GLY A 326 -9.38 1.41 8.74
C GLY A 326 -8.02 1.06 9.33
N HIS A 327 -7.54 1.91 10.21
CA HIS A 327 -6.35 1.65 11.00
C HIS A 327 -6.49 2.28 12.39
N ALA A 328 -5.75 1.76 13.36
CA ALA A 328 -5.54 2.41 14.65
C ALA A 328 -4.04 2.46 14.95
N THR A 329 -3.63 3.46 15.72
CA THR A 329 -2.24 3.61 16.16
C THR A 329 -2.20 3.59 17.67
N VAL A 330 -1.20 2.91 18.22
CA VAL A 330 -0.91 2.94 19.65
C VAL A 330 0.61 3.00 19.90
N THR A 331 1.02 3.70 20.96
CA THR A 331 2.39 3.67 21.45
C THR A 331 2.39 2.97 22.80
N LEU A 332 3.16 1.88 22.92
CA LEU A 332 3.18 1.03 24.11
C LEU A 332 4.60 0.93 24.64
N ASP A 333 4.75 1.13 25.96
CA ASP A 333 5.95 0.74 26.68
C ASP A 333 6.13 -0.78 26.65
N ALA A 334 7.35 -1.26 26.93
CA ALA A 334 7.65 -2.69 26.99
C ALA A 334 6.72 -3.44 27.97
N GLY A 335 6.09 -4.52 27.50
CA GLY A 335 5.13 -5.32 28.27
C GLY A 335 3.74 -4.69 28.43
N ALA A 336 3.51 -3.46 27.98
CA ALA A 336 2.22 -2.80 28.08
C ALA A 336 1.22 -3.36 27.04
N SER A 337 -0.07 -3.30 27.37
CA SER A 337 -1.16 -3.67 26.47
C SER A 337 -2.23 -2.59 26.44
N GLU A 338 -2.84 -2.36 25.28
CA GLU A 338 -3.97 -1.44 25.11
C GLU A 338 -4.95 -2.00 24.09
N ARG A 339 -6.25 -1.73 24.32
CA ARG A 339 -7.31 -2.06 23.36
C ARG A 339 -7.53 -0.89 22.43
N VAL A 340 -7.32 -1.10 21.14
CA VAL A 340 -7.53 -0.09 20.11
C VAL A 340 -8.77 -0.39 19.29
N THR A 341 -9.45 0.66 18.84
CA THR A 341 -10.68 0.55 18.06
C THR A 341 -10.59 1.39 16.79
N ALA A 342 -11.08 0.85 15.68
CA ALA A 342 -11.30 1.59 14.44
C ALA A 342 -12.72 1.36 13.92
N LEU A 343 -13.38 2.45 13.51
CA LEU A 343 -14.61 2.36 12.73
C LEU A 343 -14.25 2.11 11.27
N LEU A 344 -14.76 1.01 10.72
CA LEU A 344 -14.77 0.69 9.28
C LEU A 344 -16.09 1.24 8.74
N PRO A 345 -16.10 2.46 8.18
CA PRO A 345 -17.34 3.16 7.89
C PRO A 345 -18.14 2.41 6.84
N ARG A 346 -19.47 2.39 6.99
CA ARG A 346 -20.41 1.76 6.04
C ARG A 346 -20.15 2.20 4.60
N THR A 347 -19.86 3.49 4.39
CA THR A 347 -19.51 4.05 3.07
C THR A 347 -18.23 3.46 2.49
N GLY A 348 -17.27 3.07 3.33
CA GLY A 348 -16.06 2.37 2.92
C GLY A 348 -16.30 0.91 2.53
N LEU A 349 -17.36 0.28 3.04
CA LEU A 349 -17.73 -1.11 2.73
C LEU A 349 -18.53 -1.24 1.42
N ALA A 350 -19.07 -0.12 0.94
CA ALA A 350 -19.85 -0.06 -0.28
C ALA A 350 -19.00 -0.29 -1.55
N TYR A 351 -19.65 -0.77 -2.61
CA TYR A 351 -19.13 -0.76 -3.97
C TYR A 351 -19.95 0.19 -4.85
N TRP A 352 -19.37 0.71 -5.92
CA TRP A 352 -20.10 1.51 -6.90
C TRP A 352 -20.83 0.58 -7.88
N ASP A 353 -22.16 0.59 -7.87
CA ASP A 353 -22.95 -0.14 -8.85
C ASP A 353 -23.25 0.78 -10.05
N THR A 354 -22.72 0.42 -11.22
CA THR A 354 -22.86 1.25 -12.44
C THR A 354 -24.28 1.23 -13.02
N ARG A 355 -25.10 0.24 -12.67
CA ARG A 355 -26.49 0.14 -13.14
C ARG A 355 -27.41 1.04 -12.33
N ALA A 356 -27.17 1.10 -11.02
CA ALA A 356 -27.91 1.96 -10.10
C ALA A 356 -27.31 3.37 -9.97
N GLU A 357 -26.12 3.61 -10.53
CA GLU A 357 -25.35 4.86 -10.43
C GLU A 357 -25.20 5.37 -8.99
N ARG A 358 -25.03 4.45 -8.04
CA ARG A 358 -24.85 4.76 -6.61
C ARG A 358 -23.98 3.74 -5.89
N TRP A 359 -23.52 4.13 -4.71
CA TRP A 359 -22.88 3.22 -3.77
C TRP A 359 -23.88 2.26 -3.15
N ILE A 360 -23.53 0.98 -3.10
CA ILE A 360 -24.33 -0.11 -2.53
C ILE A 360 -23.50 -0.86 -1.48
N VAL A 361 -24.06 -1.06 -0.30
CA VAL A 361 -23.55 -2.00 0.71
C VAL A 361 -24.25 -3.34 0.54
N GLU A 362 -23.50 -4.39 0.25
CA GLU A 362 -24.06 -5.74 0.19
C GLU A 362 -24.35 -6.27 1.60
N GLY A 363 -25.50 -6.91 1.78
CA GLY A 363 -25.81 -7.58 3.04
C GLY A 363 -25.02 -8.87 3.23
N GLY A 364 -24.97 -9.32 4.49
CA GLY A 364 -24.46 -10.64 4.86
C GLY A 364 -23.12 -10.59 5.60
N ALA A 365 -22.41 -11.73 5.57
CA ALA A 365 -21.16 -11.91 6.28
C ALA A 365 -20.02 -11.05 5.72
N TYR A 366 -19.33 -10.34 6.60
CA TYR A 366 -18.06 -9.67 6.36
C TYR A 366 -16.97 -10.28 7.25
N GLU A 367 -15.80 -10.54 6.69
CA GLU A 367 -14.61 -10.96 7.43
C GLU A 367 -13.68 -9.75 7.63
N VAL A 368 -13.18 -9.56 8.85
CA VAL A 368 -12.26 -8.49 9.21
C VAL A 368 -10.97 -9.09 9.76
N LEU A 369 -9.84 -8.68 9.18
CA LEU A 369 -8.50 -9.01 9.61
C LEU A 369 -7.89 -7.82 10.35
N ALA A 370 -7.39 -8.03 11.57
CA ALA A 370 -6.44 -7.12 12.22
C ALA A 370 -5.02 -7.59 11.90
N ALA A 371 -4.23 -6.74 11.26
CA ALA A 371 -2.95 -7.12 10.66
C ALA A 371 -1.85 -6.08 10.94
N ALA A 372 -0.59 -6.51 10.91
CA ALA A 372 0.57 -5.63 10.96
C ALA A 372 1.04 -5.17 9.57
N SER A 373 0.62 -5.88 8.52
CA SER A 373 0.75 -5.52 7.09
C SER A 373 -0.31 -6.26 6.27
N SER A 374 -0.46 -5.98 4.98
CA SER A 374 -1.46 -6.67 4.13
C SER A 374 -1.24 -8.18 4.04
N ARG A 375 -0.03 -8.66 4.31
CA ARG A 375 0.34 -10.09 4.31
C ARG A 375 0.79 -10.61 5.67
N ASP A 376 0.47 -9.88 6.74
CA ASP A 376 0.75 -10.30 8.12
C ASP A 376 -0.51 -10.19 9.00
N PRO A 377 -1.55 -11.00 8.72
CA PRO A 377 -2.76 -11.05 9.53
C PRO A 377 -2.47 -11.69 10.88
N ARG A 378 -2.93 -11.05 11.96
CA ARG A 378 -2.67 -11.49 13.35
C ARG A 378 -3.93 -11.96 14.06
N ALA A 379 -5.09 -11.42 13.72
CA ALA A 379 -6.38 -11.87 14.20
C ALA A 379 -7.44 -11.74 13.09
N THR A 380 -8.44 -12.63 13.10
CA THR A 380 -9.60 -12.61 12.19
C THR A 380 -10.88 -12.78 12.98
N ALA A 381 -11.95 -12.11 12.52
CA ALA A 381 -13.30 -12.28 13.04
C ALA A 381 -14.31 -11.99 11.91
N SER A 382 -15.56 -12.42 12.08
CA SER A 382 -16.64 -12.16 11.12
C SER A 382 -17.85 -11.55 11.81
N THR A 383 -18.58 -10.70 11.08
CA THR A 383 -19.85 -10.12 11.52
C THR A 383 -20.82 -10.03 10.36
N GLU A 384 -22.11 -10.05 10.65
CA GLU A 384 -23.17 -9.76 9.69
C GLU A 384 -23.40 -8.25 9.61
N LEU A 385 -23.59 -7.73 8.40
CA LEU A 385 -23.98 -6.35 8.16
C LEU A 385 -25.28 -6.32 7.35
N LEU A 386 -26.22 -5.46 7.76
CA LEU A 386 -27.43 -5.23 6.98
C LEU A 386 -27.06 -4.47 5.69
N GLY A 387 -27.42 -5.05 4.54
CA GLY A 387 -27.19 -4.45 3.23
C GLY A 387 -28.20 -3.35 2.88
N ASP A 388 -27.89 -2.60 1.83
CA ASP A 388 -28.88 -1.75 1.17
C ASP A 388 -29.76 -2.62 0.28
N GLU A 389 -31.04 -2.25 0.14
CA GLU A 389 -31.89 -2.80 -0.91
C GLU A 389 -31.38 -2.33 -2.28
N LEU A 390 -31.34 -3.25 -3.24
CA LEU A 390 -30.87 -2.99 -4.60
C LEU A 390 -31.95 -3.43 -5.60
N ASP A 391 -32.84 -2.49 -5.90
CA ASP A 391 -33.84 -2.66 -6.95
C ASP A 391 -33.27 -2.18 -8.28
N LEU A 392 -32.91 -3.12 -9.16
CA LEU A 392 -32.42 -2.83 -10.49
C LEU A 392 -33.56 -2.95 -11.50
N PRO A 393 -33.67 -2.03 -12.48
CA PRO A 393 -34.64 -2.17 -13.55
C PRO A 393 -34.39 -3.48 -14.32
N LEU A 394 -35.44 -4.29 -14.46
CA LEU A 394 -35.41 -5.48 -15.29
C LEU A 394 -35.48 -5.04 -16.74
N THR A 395 -34.61 -5.62 -17.55
CA THR A 395 -34.56 -5.36 -18.99
C THR A 395 -34.71 -6.67 -19.75
N LEU A 396 -34.87 -6.56 -21.06
CA LEU A 396 -34.85 -7.72 -21.94
C LEU A 396 -33.52 -8.51 -21.90
N ASP A 397 -32.43 -7.88 -21.44
CA ASP A 397 -31.13 -8.54 -21.25
C ASP A 397 -30.94 -9.11 -19.83
N SER A 398 -31.87 -8.86 -18.90
CA SER A 398 -31.91 -9.56 -17.61
C SER A 398 -32.12 -11.06 -17.82
N THR A 399 -31.55 -11.86 -16.95
CA THR A 399 -31.67 -13.31 -16.95
C THR A 399 -32.97 -13.77 -16.30
N LEU A 400 -33.46 -14.96 -16.65
CA LEU A 400 -34.62 -15.55 -15.97
C LEU A 400 -34.37 -15.76 -14.48
N GLY A 401 -33.13 -16.05 -14.07
CA GLY A 401 -32.76 -16.17 -12.66
C GLY A 401 -32.93 -14.85 -11.90
N GLU A 402 -32.52 -13.72 -12.50
CA GLU A 402 -32.75 -12.39 -11.92
C GLU A 402 -34.25 -12.08 -11.79
N VAL A 403 -35.04 -12.34 -12.84
CA VAL A 403 -36.49 -12.14 -12.79
C VAL A 403 -37.13 -13.03 -11.73
N MET A 404 -36.80 -14.32 -11.69
CA MET A 404 -37.36 -15.31 -10.76
C MET A 404 -37.01 -15.05 -9.29
N SER A 405 -36.02 -14.19 -9.02
CA SER A 405 -35.70 -13.76 -7.65
C SER A 405 -36.72 -12.78 -7.07
N LEU A 406 -37.54 -12.15 -7.92
CA LEU A 406 -38.60 -11.24 -7.50
C LEU A 406 -39.86 -12.00 -7.03
N PRO A 407 -40.53 -11.53 -5.97
CA PRO A 407 -41.85 -12.04 -5.60
C PRO A 407 -42.85 -11.98 -6.78
N GLY A 408 -43.60 -13.06 -7.01
CA GLY A 408 -44.61 -13.12 -8.09
C GLY A 408 -44.06 -13.37 -9.51
N ALA A 409 -42.74 -13.40 -9.69
CA ALA A 409 -42.11 -13.65 -11.00
C ALA A 409 -42.49 -15.00 -11.62
N ALA A 410 -42.60 -16.05 -10.81
CA ALA A 410 -42.98 -17.38 -11.26
C ALA A 410 -44.36 -17.40 -11.93
N GLU A 411 -45.33 -16.67 -11.37
CA GLU A 411 -46.70 -16.60 -11.88
C GLU A 411 -46.76 -15.81 -13.19
N THR A 412 -46.07 -14.67 -13.23
CA THR A 412 -45.99 -13.81 -14.42
C THR A 412 -45.27 -14.50 -15.58
N LEU A 413 -44.16 -15.20 -15.33
CA LEU A 413 -43.43 -15.93 -16.37
C LEU A 413 -44.16 -17.19 -16.82
N ALA A 414 -44.86 -17.90 -15.92
CA ALA A 414 -45.69 -19.06 -16.28
C ALA A 414 -46.85 -18.68 -17.21
N ALA A 415 -47.36 -17.44 -17.13
CA ALA A 415 -48.38 -16.94 -18.05
C ALA A 415 -47.85 -16.69 -19.48
N LEU A 416 -46.54 -16.50 -19.64
CA LEU A 416 -45.90 -16.15 -20.92
C LEU A 416 -45.27 -17.35 -21.65
N LEU A 417 -45.03 -18.46 -20.94
CA LEU A 417 -44.29 -19.59 -21.48
C LEU A 417 -45.04 -20.91 -21.29
N PRO A 418 -45.27 -21.69 -22.36
CA PRO A 418 -45.57 -23.10 -22.21
C PRO A 418 -44.25 -23.83 -21.94
N PHE A 419 -43.77 -23.81 -20.70
CA PHE A 419 -42.66 -24.69 -20.33
C PHE A 419 -43.09 -26.15 -20.49
N PRO A 420 -42.30 -27.01 -21.15
CA PRO A 420 -42.56 -28.45 -21.15
C PRO A 420 -42.59 -28.94 -19.69
N GLN A 421 -43.69 -29.56 -19.28
CA GLN A 421 -43.90 -30.11 -17.93
C GLN A 421 -42.98 -31.31 -17.63
N ASP A 422 -42.14 -31.73 -18.58
CA ASP A 422 -41.32 -32.94 -18.50
C ASP A 422 -39.89 -32.64 -18.96
N THR A 423 -39.07 -32.12 -18.04
CA THR A 423 -37.62 -32.05 -18.21
C THR A 423 -37.05 -33.39 -17.77
N GLY A 424 -36.99 -34.37 -18.70
CA GLY A 424 -36.39 -35.68 -18.43
C GLY A 424 -34.96 -35.59 -17.86
N ASP A 425 -34.56 -36.63 -17.13
CA ASP A 425 -33.30 -36.78 -16.37
C ASP A 425 -32.08 -36.07 -17.01
N GLY A 426 -31.88 -34.79 -16.66
CA GLY A 426 -30.71 -33.99 -17.06
C GLY A 426 -29.40 -34.47 -16.44
N ASP A 427 -29.49 -35.35 -15.45
CA ASP A 427 -28.37 -35.95 -14.73
C ASP A 427 -27.52 -36.87 -15.64
N ALA A 428 -28.10 -37.40 -16.73
CA ALA A 428 -27.41 -38.27 -17.68
C ALA A 428 -26.33 -37.57 -18.53
N LEU A 429 -26.33 -36.22 -18.59
CA LEU A 429 -25.36 -35.40 -19.33
C LEU A 429 -24.55 -34.46 -18.43
N GLY A 430 -24.76 -34.51 -17.10
CA GLY A 430 -24.14 -33.58 -16.15
C GLY A 430 -24.59 -32.13 -16.33
N ILE A 431 -25.76 -31.89 -16.94
CA ILE A 431 -26.29 -30.55 -17.20
C ILE A 431 -27.32 -30.21 -16.11
N ASP A 432 -26.97 -29.23 -15.27
CA ASP A 432 -27.93 -28.60 -14.38
C ASP A 432 -28.88 -27.70 -15.20
N MET A 433 -30.01 -28.30 -15.59
CA MET A 433 -31.03 -27.65 -16.41
C MET A 433 -31.61 -26.40 -15.73
N ALA A 434 -31.72 -26.39 -14.39
CA ALA A 434 -32.21 -25.25 -13.65
C ALA A 434 -31.23 -24.07 -13.73
N ARG A 435 -29.93 -24.33 -13.54
CA ARG A 435 -28.88 -23.31 -13.68
C ARG A 435 -28.75 -22.79 -15.12
N MET A 436 -28.93 -23.68 -16.10
CA MET A 436 -28.95 -23.29 -17.52
C MET A 436 -30.13 -22.36 -17.82
N MET A 437 -31.35 -22.73 -17.40
CA MET A 437 -32.54 -21.88 -17.58
C MET A 437 -32.40 -20.54 -16.88
N ALA A 438 -31.89 -20.52 -15.64
CA ALA A 438 -31.68 -19.29 -14.88
C ALA A 438 -30.74 -18.30 -15.60
N SER A 439 -29.83 -18.79 -16.46
CA SER A 439 -28.85 -17.95 -17.16
C SER A 439 -29.37 -17.40 -18.51
N ILE A 440 -30.58 -17.77 -18.94
CA ILE A 440 -31.15 -17.33 -20.22
C ILE A 440 -31.65 -15.88 -20.11
N PRO A 441 -31.26 -14.98 -21.03
CA PRO A 441 -31.83 -13.63 -21.09
C PRO A 441 -33.31 -13.64 -21.47
N VAL A 442 -34.13 -12.78 -20.84
CA VAL A 442 -35.59 -12.68 -21.06
C VAL A 442 -35.92 -12.52 -22.54
N ARG A 443 -35.16 -11.75 -23.31
CA ARG A 443 -35.40 -11.59 -24.76
C ARG A 443 -35.42 -12.89 -25.57
N ARG A 444 -34.73 -13.92 -25.09
CA ARG A 444 -34.70 -15.24 -25.77
C ARG A 444 -36.04 -15.95 -25.68
N LEU A 445 -36.92 -15.57 -24.74
CA LEU A 445 -38.27 -16.10 -24.63
C LEU A 445 -39.09 -15.87 -25.90
N VAL A 446 -38.87 -14.76 -26.62
CA VAL A 446 -39.51 -14.50 -27.94
C VAL A 446 -39.23 -15.63 -28.92
N SER A 447 -37.99 -16.15 -28.92
CA SER A 447 -37.59 -17.27 -29.79
C SER A 447 -38.20 -18.60 -29.34
N PHE A 448 -38.38 -18.81 -28.04
CA PHE A 448 -38.97 -20.03 -27.49
C PHE A 448 -40.49 -20.07 -27.60
N ALA A 449 -41.14 -18.91 -27.57
CA ALA A 449 -42.59 -18.78 -27.67
C ALA A 449 -43.12 -18.96 -29.11
N GLY A 450 -42.25 -19.17 -30.11
CA GLY A 450 -42.67 -19.43 -31.49
C GLY A 450 -43.52 -18.31 -32.10
N GLY A 451 -43.35 -17.06 -31.64
CA GLY A 451 -44.15 -15.90 -32.06
C GLY A 451 -45.40 -15.59 -31.22
N ALA A 452 -45.67 -16.36 -30.16
CA ALA A 452 -46.79 -16.11 -29.24
C ALA A 452 -46.57 -14.95 -28.26
N VAL A 453 -45.32 -14.52 -28.08
CA VAL A 453 -44.92 -13.42 -27.19
C VAL A 453 -43.97 -12.49 -27.94
N THR A 454 -44.25 -11.19 -27.91
CA THR A 454 -43.40 -10.15 -28.52
C THR A 454 -42.46 -9.52 -27.49
N THR A 455 -41.48 -8.74 -27.95
CA THR A 455 -40.60 -7.98 -27.05
C THR A 455 -41.37 -6.96 -26.21
N ALA A 456 -42.40 -6.33 -26.79
CA ALA A 456 -43.25 -5.37 -26.09
C ALA A 456 -44.05 -6.03 -24.97
N ASP A 457 -44.58 -7.24 -25.20
CA ASP A 457 -45.27 -8.02 -24.17
C ASP A 457 -44.32 -8.34 -23.00
N LEU A 458 -43.07 -8.72 -23.29
CA LEU A 458 -42.07 -8.98 -22.25
C LEU A 458 -41.72 -7.71 -21.48
N GLU A 459 -41.50 -6.58 -22.15
CA GLU A 459 -41.22 -5.28 -21.50
C GLU A 459 -42.37 -4.85 -20.57
N GLU A 460 -43.62 -5.00 -21.01
CA GLU A 460 -44.80 -4.70 -20.18
C GLU A 460 -44.85 -5.56 -18.91
N GLN A 461 -44.55 -6.86 -19.04
CA GLN A 461 -44.59 -7.79 -17.92
C GLN A 461 -43.42 -7.58 -16.95
N LEU A 462 -42.22 -7.25 -17.45
CA LEU A 462 -41.11 -6.84 -16.61
C LEU A 462 -41.45 -5.56 -15.85
N ALA A 463 -42.01 -4.55 -16.51
CA ALA A 463 -42.44 -3.31 -15.85
C ALA A 463 -43.51 -3.57 -14.77
N ARG A 464 -44.43 -4.50 -15.03
CA ARG A 464 -45.50 -4.88 -14.08
C ARG A 464 -44.97 -5.66 -12.88
N LEU A 465 -43.91 -6.45 -13.03
CA LEU A 465 -43.24 -7.14 -11.94
C LEU A 465 -42.48 -6.20 -11.00
N GLN A 466 -42.15 -4.99 -11.48
CA GLN A 466 -41.38 -3.99 -10.74
C GLN A 466 -42.21 -2.83 -10.20
N ALA A 467 -43.51 -2.80 -10.49
CA ALA A 467 -44.47 -1.81 -10.01
C ALA A 467 -45.21 -2.32 -8.78
#